data_AF-A0A4Q5M4T2-F1
#
_entry.id   AF-A0A4Q5M4T2-F1
#
_cell.length_a   1.000
_cell.length_b   1.000
_cell.length_c   1.000
_cell.angle_alpha   90.00
_cell.angle_beta   90.00
_cell.angle_gamma   90.00
#
_symmetry.space_group_name_H-M   'P 1'
#
loop_
_entity.id
_entity.type
_entity.pdbx_description
1 polymer ?
#
loop_
_entity_poly.entity_id
_entity_poly.type
_entity_poly.pdbx_seq_one_letter_code
_entity_poly.pdbx_strand_id
1 'polypeptide(L)'
;MKNSQVLLLGLIILSSCKSSDPAPVPVDKTEFTVESIIGTNTGNIVASRKGFFSLSDGKVYSQTEAVAVSDQIDFAYNYHGGGCSSCRFFENVKQMSTRTGYVSAFSTVTDSRVENVEYYNKMSVAAFDSVETVADFERVVKNYKIKFDEMYGSADVTNRTTDAATGKVFGFKDKKGRLGFFKISNYTANVATGSATPLTISVKLKPL
;
A
#
# COMPACT_ATOMS: atom_id res chain seq x y z
N MET A 1 -53.68 66.55 22.03
CA MET A 1 -52.45 65.79 22.31
C MET A 1 -52.66 64.37 21.82
N LYS A 2 -52.01 63.97 20.71
CA LYS A 2 -52.06 62.60 20.17
C LYS A 2 -50.65 62.04 20.22
N ASN A 3 -50.43 61.01 21.04
CA ASN A 3 -49.16 60.31 21.16
C ASN A 3 -49.08 59.26 20.05
N SER A 4 -48.15 59.44 19.11
CA SER A 4 -47.77 58.40 18.15
C SER A 4 -46.77 57.46 18.83
N GLN A 5 -47.16 56.19 19.02
CA GLN A 5 -46.21 55.12 19.32
C GLN A 5 -45.73 54.52 18.00
N VAL A 6 -44.44 54.67 17.71
CA VAL A 6 -43.77 53.99 16.61
C VAL A 6 -43.38 52.60 17.11
N LEU A 7 -44.01 51.57 16.52
CA LEU A 7 -43.69 50.17 16.78
C LEU A 7 -42.42 49.81 15.99
N LEU A 8 -41.30 49.62 16.68
CA LEU A 8 -40.06 49.13 16.07
C LEU A 8 -40.14 47.60 15.96
N LEU A 9 -40.39 47.07 14.76
CA LEU A 9 -40.20 45.64 14.47
C LEU A 9 -38.70 45.34 14.48
N GLY A 10 -38.22 44.71 15.54
CA GLY A 10 -36.89 44.09 15.57
C GLY A 10 -36.88 42.87 14.65
N LEU A 11 -36.21 42.98 13.50
CA LEU A 11 -35.79 41.82 12.72
C LEU A 11 -34.76 41.03 13.52
N ILE A 12 -35.16 39.88 14.06
CA ILE A 12 -34.22 38.86 14.53
C ILE A 12 -33.64 38.21 13.27
N ILE A 13 -32.47 38.67 12.85
CA ILE A 13 -31.64 37.98 11.87
C ILE A 13 -31.12 36.72 12.59
N LEU A 14 -31.82 35.60 12.41
CA LEU A 14 -31.25 34.29 12.70
C LEU A 14 -30.10 34.11 11.72
N SER A 15 -28.90 34.47 12.19
CA SER A 15 -27.65 34.08 11.55
C SER A 15 -27.58 32.57 11.61
N SER A 16 -28.16 31.91 10.61
CA SER A 16 -27.87 30.53 10.31
C SER A 16 -26.39 30.46 10.00
N CYS A 17 -25.59 30.15 11.02
CA CYS A 17 -24.27 29.59 10.83
C CYS A 17 -24.49 28.36 9.94
N LYS A 18 -24.25 28.51 8.64
CA LYS A 18 -24.01 27.36 7.78
C LYS A 18 -22.89 26.60 8.49
N SER A 19 -23.25 25.45 9.07
CA SER A 19 -22.29 24.39 9.33
C SER A 19 -21.59 24.16 8.00
N SER A 20 -20.42 24.77 7.81
CA SER A 20 -19.55 24.38 6.73
C SER A 20 -19.17 22.95 7.08
N ASP A 21 -19.75 21.99 6.36
CA ASP A 21 -19.36 20.60 6.52
C ASP A 21 -17.83 20.55 6.54
N PRO A 22 -17.22 19.88 7.54
CA PRO A 22 -15.79 19.85 7.65
C PRO A 22 -15.20 19.35 6.33
N ALA A 23 -14.17 20.04 5.84
CA ALA A 23 -13.53 19.68 4.59
C ALA A 23 -13.11 18.20 4.63
N PRO A 24 -13.31 17.42 3.55
CA PRO A 24 -12.96 16.01 3.55
C PRO A 24 -11.48 15.80 3.88
N VAL A 25 -11.21 14.88 4.80
CA VAL A 25 -9.83 14.52 5.18
C VAL A 25 -9.22 13.67 4.06
N PRO A 26 -8.13 14.11 3.41
CA PRO A 26 -7.49 13.33 2.35
C PRO A 26 -6.83 12.07 2.89
N VAL A 27 -6.67 11.04 2.03
CA VAL A 27 -5.72 9.95 2.30
C VAL A 27 -4.31 10.35 1.87
N ASP A 28 -3.30 9.78 2.53
CA ASP A 28 -1.92 9.94 2.09
C ASP A 28 -1.71 9.11 0.81
N LYS A 29 -1.12 9.73 -0.21
CA LYS A 29 -0.88 9.10 -1.52
C LYS A 29 0.59 9.13 -1.84
N THR A 30 1.16 7.97 -2.16
CA THR A 30 2.56 7.85 -2.56
C THR A 30 2.66 6.96 -3.78
N GLU A 31 3.54 7.32 -4.72
CA GLU A 31 3.91 6.46 -5.84
C GLU A 31 5.43 6.35 -5.89
N PHE A 32 5.91 5.13 -6.10
CA PHE A 32 7.34 4.86 -6.16
C PHE A 32 7.63 3.66 -7.04
N THR A 33 8.89 3.57 -7.45
CA THR A 33 9.38 2.51 -8.32
C THR A 33 10.38 1.65 -7.56
N VAL A 34 10.23 0.33 -7.67
CA VAL A 34 11.13 -0.66 -7.06
C VAL A 34 11.77 -1.52 -8.14
N GLU A 35 13.00 -1.96 -7.88
CA GLU A 35 13.74 -2.88 -8.74
C GLU A 35 13.85 -4.25 -8.09
N SER A 36 14.02 -5.30 -8.89
CA SER A 36 14.28 -6.64 -8.34
C SER A 36 15.58 -6.64 -7.54
N ILE A 37 15.53 -7.04 -6.26
CA ILE A 37 16.73 -7.16 -5.40
C ILE A 37 17.72 -8.20 -5.91
N ILE A 38 17.29 -9.15 -6.75
CA ILE A 38 18.16 -10.16 -7.35
C ILE A 38 18.34 -9.91 -8.84
N GLY A 39 19.52 -10.28 -9.34
CA GLY A 39 19.83 -10.24 -10.77
C GLY A 39 19.43 -11.52 -11.49
N THR A 40 19.46 -12.69 -10.87
CA THR A 40 19.29 -13.97 -11.57
C THR A 40 18.47 -14.98 -10.77
N ASN A 41 18.01 -16.05 -11.44
CA ASN A 41 17.23 -17.14 -10.84
C ASN A 41 17.91 -17.80 -9.62
N THR A 42 19.24 -17.74 -9.53
CA THR A 42 20.09 -18.33 -8.48
C THR A 42 21.01 -17.30 -7.80
N GLY A 43 20.75 -16.01 -8.03
CA GLY A 43 21.69 -14.94 -7.73
C GLY A 43 21.65 -14.47 -6.28
N ASN A 44 22.80 -13.94 -5.85
CA ASN A 44 22.86 -13.09 -4.67
C ASN A 44 22.10 -11.78 -4.90
N ILE A 45 21.77 -11.10 -3.80
CA ILE A 45 21.24 -9.74 -3.87
C ILE A 45 22.22 -8.84 -4.62
N VAL A 46 21.70 -8.05 -5.56
CA VAL A 46 22.43 -6.99 -6.23
C VAL A 46 22.33 -5.76 -5.35
N ALA A 47 23.38 -5.52 -4.56
CA ALA A 47 23.37 -4.52 -3.48
C ALA A 47 23.01 -3.09 -3.95
N SER A 48 23.22 -2.74 -5.22
CA SER A 48 22.87 -1.42 -5.76
C SER A 48 21.38 -1.23 -6.08
N ARG A 49 20.60 -2.31 -6.20
CA ARG A 49 19.20 -2.24 -6.62
C ARG A 49 18.27 -1.89 -5.47
N LYS A 50 17.34 -0.97 -5.72
CA LYS A 50 16.38 -0.50 -4.70
C LYS A 50 15.08 -1.29 -4.75
N GLY A 51 15.09 -2.44 -4.09
CA GLY A 51 13.95 -3.37 -4.09
C GLY A 51 13.31 -3.64 -2.72
N PHE A 52 13.90 -3.14 -1.63
CA PHE A 52 13.28 -3.15 -0.31
C PHE A 52 12.51 -1.85 -0.10
N PHE A 53 11.32 -1.87 0.48
CA PHE A 53 10.53 -0.64 0.62
C PHE A 53 9.57 -0.67 1.80
N SER A 54 9.15 0.53 2.22
CA SER A 54 8.06 0.70 3.17
C SER A 54 6.78 1.08 2.46
N LEU A 55 5.68 0.44 2.85
CA LEU A 55 4.34 0.83 2.41
C LEU A 55 3.86 2.11 3.10
N SER A 56 4.55 2.55 4.16
CA SER A 56 4.06 3.66 4.96
C SER A 56 4.47 5.05 4.48
N ASP A 57 5.67 5.18 3.95
CA ASP A 57 6.23 6.44 3.44
C ASP A 57 6.69 6.31 1.99
N GLY A 58 6.51 5.13 1.38
CA GLY A 58 6.88 4.82 0.00
C GLY A 58 8.37 4.91 -0.31
N LYS A 59 9.23 4.94 0.71
CA LYS A 59 10.68 4.95 0.48
C LYS A 59 11.17 3.58 0.03
N VAL A 60 12.14 3.64 -0.88
CA VAL A 60 12.78 2.48 -1.49
C VAL A 60 14.27 2.46 -1.14
N TYR A 61 14.77 1.27 -0.85
CA TYR A 61 16.06 1.04 -0.23
C TYR A 61 16.81 -0.08 -0.96
N SER A 62 18.10 0.14 -1.14
CA SER A 62 19.09 -0.88 -1.40
C SER A 62 19.25 -1.82 -0.21
N GLN A 63 19.96 -2.93 -0.38
CA GLN A 63 20.20 -3.87 0.73
C GLN A 63 20.90 -3.22 1.92
N THR A 64 21.96 -2.43 1.66
CA THR A 64 22.74 -1.78 2.71
C THR A 64 21.90 -0.76 3.48
N GLU A 65 21.11 0.05 2.75
CA GLU A 65 20.19 1.01 3.37
C GLU A 65 19.13 0.27 4.20
N ALA A 66 18.53 -0.80 3.64
CA ALA A 66 17.48 -1.57 4.29
C ALA A 66 17.93 -2.26 5.58
N VAL A 67 19.19 -2.71 5.68
CA VAL A 67 19.76 -3.25 6.92
C VAL A 67 19.77 -2.17 8.01
N ALA A 68 20.17 -0.94 7.68
CA ALA A 68 20.24 0.16 8.64
C ALA A 68 18.85 0.63 9.12
N VAL A 69 17.80 0.42 8.32
CA VAL A 69 16.41 0.78 8.64
C VAL A 69 15.48 -0.43 8.66
N SER A 70 15.97 -1.59 9.12
CA SER A 70 15.24 -2.87 9.01
C SER A 70 13.84 -2.86 9.64
N ASP A 71 13.63 -2.04 10.68
CA ASP A 71 12.33 -1.80 11.32
C ASP A 71 11.33 -1.05 10.43
N GLN A 72 11.80 -0.42 9.34
CA GLN A 72 10.98 0.34 8.39
C GLN A 72 10.59 -0.45 7.14
N ILE A 73 11.27 -1.56 6.84
CA ILE A 73 11.01 -2.31 5.60
C ILE A 73 9.79 -3.21 5.76
N ASP A 74 8.85 -3.16 4.83
CA ASP A 74 7.64 -3.99 4.85
C ASP A 74 7.73 -5.12 3.81
N PHE A 75 8.29 -4.82 2.64
CA PHE A 75 8.30 -5.69 1.47
C PHE A 75 9.63 -5.69 0.74
N ALA A 76 9.82 -6.73 -0.07
CA ALA A 76 10.87 -6.80 -1.06
C ALA A 76 10.34 -7.32 -2.40
N TYR A 77 10.84 -6.75 -3.49
CA TYR A 77 10.61 -7.24 -4.85
C TYR A 77 11.81 -8.05 -5.34
N ASN A 78 11.59 -9.30 -5.74
CA ASN A 78 12.64 -10.18 -6.24
C ASN A 78 12.15 -10.95 -7.47
N TYR A 79 12.67 -10.64 -8.65
CA TYR A 79 12.28 -11.28 -9.90
C TYR A 79 13.37 -12.24 -10.37
N HIS A 80 13.02 -13.50 -10.65
CA HIS A 80 14.01 -14.53 -10.95
C HIS A 80 14.30 -14.71 -12.45
N GLY A 81 13.35 -14.43 -13.36
CA GLY A 81 13.62 -14.48 -14.80
C GLY A 81 13.30 -15.81 -15.46
N GLY A 82 12.00 -16.15 -15.49
CA GLY A 82 11.45 -17.17 -16.37
C GLY A 82 11.73 -18.61 -15.92
N GLY A 83 10.91 -19.14 -15.00
CA GLY A 83 10.76 -20.59 -14.82
C GLY A 83 11.05 -21.17 -13.43
N CYS A 84 11.00 -20.37 -12.36
CA CYS A 84 11.09 -20.91 -11.00
C CYS A 84 9.70 -21.11 -10.36
N SER A 85 9.13 -22.30 -10.51
CA SER A 85 7.79 -22.64 -9.97
C SER A 85 7.69 -22.61 -8.43
N SER A 86 8.83 -22.63 -7.73
CA SER A 86 8.92 -22.51 -6.27
C SER A 86 9.28 -21.11 -5.78
N CYS A 87 9.66 -20.20 -6.68
CA CYS A 87 10.04 -18.85 -6.31
C CYS A 87 8.80 -17.99 -6.05
N ARG A 88 8.96 -17.05 -5.11
CA ARG A 88 7.98 -16.01 -4.81
C ARG A 88 8.63 -14.71 -5.20
N PHE A 89 7.93 -13.86 -5.95
CA PHE A 89 8.54 -12.73 -6.65
C PHE A 89 8.30 -11.38 -5.97
N PHE A 90 7.29 -11.33 -5.12
CA PHE A 90 6.90 -10.15 -4.38
C PHE A 90 6.24 -10.61 -3.08
N GLU A 91 6.87 -10.32 -1.96
CA GLU A 91 6.40 -10.78 -0.64
C GLU A 91 6.84 -9.82 0.48
N ASN A 92 6.17 -9.94 1.62
CA ASN A 92 6.59 -9.20 2.82
C ASN A 92 7.89 -9.78 3.40
N VAL A 93 8.65 -8.95 4.14
CA VAL A 93 9.95 -9.38 4.68
C VAL A 93 9.82 -10.50 5.71
N LYS A 94 8.67 -10.62 6.39
CA LYS A 94 8.37 -11.74 7.28
C LYS A 94 8.41 -13.07 6.55
N GLN A 95 7.67 -13.18 5.45
CA GLN A 95 7.61 -14.41 4.68
C GLN A 95 8.96 -14.71 4.01
N MET A 96 9.66 -13.68 3.54
CA MET A 96 11.02 -13.82 3.00
C MET A 96 11.99 -14.40 4.04
N SER A 97 11.95 -13.92 5.29
CA SER A 97 12.84 -14.37 6.37
C SER A 97 12.75 -15.87 6.69
N THR A 98 11.60 -16.49 6.43
CA THR A 98 11.38 -17.92 6.71
C THR A 98 11.94 -18.85 5.64
N ARG A 99 12.34 -18.32 4.48
CA ARG A 99 12.71 -19.14 3.31
C ARG A 99 14.00 -18.71 2.62
N THR A 100 14.47 -17.48 2.81
CA THR A 100 15.69 -16.96 2.18
C THR A 100 16.65 -16.36 3.21
N GLY A 101 17.92 -16.25 2.83
CA GLY A 101 18.93 -15.49 3.59
C GLY A 101 18.92 -13.98 3.30
N TYR A 102 18.00 -13.48 2.46
CA TYR A 102 18.04 -12.10 1.94
C TYR A 102 17.90 -11.02 3.00
N VAL A 103 17.18 -11.34 4.08
CA VAL A 103 16.94 -10.44 5.22
C VAL A 103 17.62 -10.94 6.49
N SER A 104 18.60 -11.85 6.39
CA SER A 104 19.30 -12.42 7.56
C SER A 104 20.07 -11.39 8.39
N ALA A 105 20.50 -10.29 7.77
CA ALA A 105 21.19 -9.18 8.42
C ALA A 105 20.25 -8.13 9.05
N PHE A 106 18.93 -8.29 8.90
CA PHE A 106 17.97 -7.34 9.48
C PHE A 106 17.90 -7.53 11.00
N SER A 107 18.08 -6.45 11.75
CA SER A 107 17.92 -6.46 13.20
C SER A 107 16.47 -6.65 13.64
N THR A 108 15.53 -6.22 12.79
CA THR A 108 14.08 -6.37 12.98
C THR A 108 13.46 -6.88 11.69
N VAL A 109 12.67 -7.95 11.77
CA VAL A 109 11.84 -8.44 10.67
C VAL A 109 10.40 -8.00 10.92
N THR A 110 9.93 -7.02 10.16
CA THR A 110 8.57 -6.51 10.29
C THR A 110 7.53 -7.52 9.80
N ASP A 111 6.30 -7.37 10.27
CA ASP A 111 5.16 -8.21 9.91
C ASP A 111 4.01 -7.33 9.44
N SER A 112 4.08 -6.90 8.18
CA SER A 112 2.99 -6.21 7.50
C SER A 112 2.00 -7.23 6.95
N ARG A 113 0.73 -7.10 7.33
CA ARG A 113 -0.35 -8.02 6.94
C ARG A 113 -0.96 -7.55 5.63
N VAL A 114 -1.10 -8.45 4.66
CA VAL A 114 -1.56 -8.08 3.31
C VAL A 114 -2.52 -9.12 2.75
N GLU A 115 -3.53 -8.64 2.03
CA GLU A 115 -4.51 -9.45 1.34
C GLU A 115 -4.70 -8.97 -0.10
N ASN A 116 -4.83 -9.91 -1.03
CA ASN A 116 -5.25 -9.64 -2.39
C ASN A 116 -6.76 -9.36 -2.43
N VAL A 117 -7.14 -8.12 -2.13
CA VAL A 117 -8.54 -7.68 -2.07
C VAL A 117 -9.21 -7.67 -3.45
N GLU A 118 -8.45 -7.67 -4.54
CA GLU A 118 -9.00 -7.90 -5.88
C GLU A 118 -9.51 -9.35 -6.02
N TYR A 119 -8.73 -10.33 -5.57
CA TYR A 119 -9.10 -11.73 -5.65
C TYR A 119 -10.21 -12.10 -4.66
N TYR A 120 -10.02 -11.80 -3.38
CA TYR A 120 -10.90 -12.23 -2.29
C TYR A 120 -12.17 -11.38 -2.19
N ASN A 121 -12.07 -10.07 -2.44
CA ASN A 121 -13.17 -9.13 -2.22
C ASN A 121 -13.73 -8.55 -3.53
N LYS A 122 -13.12 -8.86 -4.68
CA LYS A 122 -13.51 -8.33 -6.00
C LYS A 122 -13.38 -6.81 -6.10
N MET A 123 -12.46 -6.22 -5.32
CA MET A 123 -12.14 -4.80 -5.43
C MET A 123 -11.43 -4.51 -6.75
N SER A 124 -11.99 -3.61 -7.56
CA SER A 124 -11.42 -3.26 -8.87
C SER A 124 -10.32 -2.20 -8.75
N VAL A 125 -9.49 -2.08 -9.79
CA VAL A 125 -8.54 -0.97 -9.93
C VAL A 125 -9.24 0.38 -9.89
N ALA A 126 -10.41 0.51 -10.52
CA ALA A 126 -11.20 1.75 -10.46
C ALA A 126 -11.68 2.08 -9.04
N ALA A 127 -12.01 1.06 -8.23
CA ALA A 127 -12.35 1.28 -6.82
C ALA A 127 -11.14 1.79 -6.02
N PHE A 128 -9.95 1.24 -6.25
CA PHE A 128 -8.71 1.79 -5.70
C PHE A 128 -8.51 3.26 -6.13
N ASP A 129 -8.63 3.54 -7.43
CA ASP A 129 -8.44 4.88 -7.98
C ASP A 129 -9.45 5.89 -7.42
N SER A 130 -10.64 5.45 -7.02
CA SER A 130 -11.68 6.30 -6.41
C SER A 130 -11.41 6.74 -4.96
N VAL A 131 -10.43 6.15 -4.27
CA VAL A 131 -10.14 6.46 -2.86
C VAL A 131 -9.32 7.74 -2.73
N GLU A 132 -9.96 8.88 -2.54
CA GLU A 132 -9.27 10.17 -2.47
C GLU A 132 -9.26 10.74 -1.04
N THR A 133 -10.24 10.35 -0.23
CA THR A 133 -10.47 10.81 1.15
C THR A 133 -10.69 9.65 2.12
N VAL A 134 -10.65 9.93 3.42
CA VAL A 134 -10.96 8.94 4.47
C VAL A 134 -12.38 8.38 4.31
N ALA A 135 -13.34 9.22 3.94
CA ALA A 135 -14.71 8.78 3.69
C ALA A 135 -14.79 7.82 2.48
N ASP A 136 -14.01 8.07 1.42
CA ASP A 136 -13.93 7.14 0.28
C ASP A 136 -13.29 5.81 0.69
N PHE A 137 -12.23 5.86 1.50
CA PHE A 137 -11.57 4.68 2.06
C PHE A 137 -12.56 3.83 2.84
N GLU A 138 -13.28 4.42 3.80
CA GLU A 138 -14.27 3.71 4.62
C GLU A 138 -15.42 3.15 3.79
N ARG A 139 -15.89 3.91 2.79
CA ARG A 139 -16.91 3.46 1.84
C ARG A 139 -16.44 2.25 1.04
N VAL A 140 -15.22 2.27 0.51
CA VAL A 140 -14.63 1.15 -0.22
C VAL A 140 -14.46 -0.06 0.68
N VAL A 141 -13.90 0.11 1.89
CA VAL A 141 -13.76 -0.97 2.88
C VAL A 141 -15.10 -1.65 3.17
N LYS A 142 -16.16 -0.85 3.38
CA LYS A 142 -17.51 -1.36 3.61
C LYS A 142 -18.09 -2.08 2.40
N ASN A 143 -18.03 -1.47 1.22
CA ASN A 143 -18.62 -2.01 -0.01
C ASN A 143 -17.98 -3.34 -0.42
N TYR A 144 -16.67 -3.45 -0.25
CA TYR A 144 -15.90 -4.65 -0.58
C TYR A 144 -15.70 -5.58 0.64
N LYS A 145 -16.28 -5.26 1.80
CA LYS A 145 -16.23 -6.08 3.01
C LYS A 145 -14.79 -6.47 3.41
N ILE A 146 -13.88 -5.52 3.35
CA ILE A 146 -12.45 -5.73 3.63
C ILE A 146 -12.24 -5.78 5.13
N LYS A 147 -11.57 -6.82 5.62
CA LYS A 147 -11.40 -7.07 7.05
C LYS A 147 -9.93 -7.11 7.44
N PHE A 148 -9.34 -5.93 7.64
CA PHE A 148 -7.92 -5.80 7.96
C PHE A 148 -7.45 -6.56 9.20
N ASP A 149 -8.31 -6.74 10.20
CA ASP A 149 -7.96 -7.47 11.43
C ASP A 149 -7.93 -8.99 11.23
N GLU A 150 -8.61 -9.51 10.21
CA GLU A 150 -8.59 -10.93 9.83
C GLU A 150 -7.45 -11.25 8.84
N MET A 151 -6.69 -10.25 8.37
CA MET A 151 -5.54 -10.48 7.49
C MET A 151 -4.42 -11.23 8.21
N TYR A 152 -3.84 -12.21 7.53
CA TYR A 152 -2.71 -13.00 8.05
C TYR A 152 -1.35 -12.31 7.79
N GLY A 153 -0.35 -12.55 8.66
CA GLY A 153 0.95 -11.86 8.70
C GLY A 153 2.02 -12.32 7.68
N SER A 154 1.66 -13.11 6.69
CA SER A 154 2.60 -13.50 5.63
C SER A 154 1.88 -13.50 4.30
N ALA A 155 2.35 -12.65 3.40
CA ALA A 155 1.76 -12.48 2.08
C ALA A 155 2.79 -12.66 0.97
N ASP A 156 2.54 -13.68 0.14
CA ASP A 156 3.13 -13.87 -1.18
C ASP A 156 2.08 -13.39 -2.16
N VAL A 157 2.34 -12.25 -2.76
CA VAL A 157 1.39 -11.63 -3.68
C VAL A 157 1.67 -12.06 -5.12
N THR A 158 2.39 -13.17 -5.30
CA THR A 158 2.87 -13.69 -6.57
C THR A 158 2.14 -14.95 -7.03
N ASN A 159 1.75 -14.99 -8.30
CA ASN A 159 1.42 -16.21 -9.03
C ASN A 159 2.73 -16.87 -9.52
N ARG A 160 3.07 -17.99 -8.88
CA ARG A 160 4.32 -18.73 -9.11
C ARG A 160 4.41 -19.39 -10.49
N THR A 161 3.28 -19.60 -11.15
CA THR A 161 3.23 -20.21 -12.49
C THR A 161 3.52 -19.18 -13.58
N THR A 162 3.02 -17.96 -13.41
CA THR A 162 3.06 -16.92 -14.46
C THR A 162 4.09 -15.84 -14.21
N ASP A 163 4.75 -15.84 -13.05
CA ASP A 163 5.65 -14.76 -12.63
C ASP A 163 4.95 -13.39 -12.61
N ALA A 164 3.64 -13.42 -12.32
CA ALA A 164 2.78 -12.26 -12.26
C ALA A 164 2.27 -12.08 -10.82
N ALA A 165 1.82 -10.90 -10.44
CA ALA A 165 1.16 -10.69 -9.17
C ALA A 165 -0.19 -11.43 -9.22
N THR A 166 -0.62 -12.01 -8.10
CA THR A 166 -1.91 -12.72 -7.98
C THR A 166 -3.12 -11.79 -8.20
N GLY A 167 -2.88 -10.49 -8.28
CA GLY A 167 -3.82 -9.40 -8.50
C GLY A 167 -3.05 -8.09 -8.63
N LYS A 168 -3.75 -6.99 -8.85
CA LYS A 168 -3.17 -5.64 -8.90
C LYS A 168 -3.45 -4.85 -7.63
N VAL A 169 -4.55 -5.10 -6.93
CA VAL A 169 -4.94 -4.32 -5.75
C VAL A 169 -4.87 -5.16 -4.48
N PHE A 170 -4.19 -4.61 -3.48
CA PHE A 170 -3.94 -5.25 -2.19
C PHE A 170 -4.34 -4.32 -1.05
N GLY A 171 -4.99 -4.88 -0.04
CA GLY A 171 -5.21 -4.22 1.25
C GLY A 171 -4.09 -4.59 2.20
N PHE A 172 -3.65 -3.66 3.04
CA PHE A 172 -2.64 -3.93 4.04
C PHE A 172 -2.92 -3.25 5.38
N LYS A 173 -2.41 -3.87 6.44
CA LYS A 173 -2.19 -3.27 7.75
C LYS A 173 -0.68 -3.22 8.00
N ASP A 174 -0.12 -2.02 8.08
CA ASP A 174 1.31 -1.88 8.33
C ASP A 174 1.66 -2.27 9.78
N LYS A 175 2.96 -2.41 10.05
CA LYS A 175 3.49 -2.70 11.40
C LYS A 175 3.08 -1.69 12.49
N LYS A 176 2.68 -0.47 12.12
CA LYS A 176 2.20 0.58 13.03
C LYS A 176 0.67 0.54 13.19
N GLY A 177 -0.01 -0.43 12.57
CA GLY A 177 -1.45 -0.60 12.60
C GLY A 177 -2.22 0.29 11.63
N ARG A 178 -1.55 1.07 10.78
CA ARG A 178 -2.21 1.88 9.76
C ARG A 178 -2.76 1.00 8.65
N LEU A 179 -3.90 1.40 8.14
CA LEU A 179 -4.64 0.67 7.12
C LEU A 179 -4.47 1.37 5.78
N GLY A 180 -4.22 0.59 4.73
CA GLY A 180 -4.00 1.13 3.41
C GLY A 180 -4.35 0.16 2.30
N PHE A 181 -4.30 0.70 1.08
CA PHE A 181 -4.30 -0.06 -0.14
C PHE A 181 -3.02 0.22 -0.91
N PHE A 182 -2.47 -0.78 -1.59
CA PHE A 182 -1.50 -0.54 -2.64
C PHE A 182 -1.92 -1.22 -3.93
N LYS A 183 -1.51 -0.62 -5.04
CA LYS A 183 -1.71 -1.15 -6.38
C LYS A 183 -0.36 -1.36 -7.06
N ILE A 184 -0.20 -2.50 -7.73
CA ILE A 184 0.93 -2.75 -8.63
C ILE A 184 0.49 -2.34 -10.04
N SER A 185 1.23 -1.41 -10.65
CA SER A 185 0.99 -0.98 -12.03
C SER A 185 1.22 -2.12 -13.02
N ASN A 186 0.79 -1.94 -14.27
CA ASN A 186 1.10 -2.89 -15.32
C ASN A 186 2.61 -3.05 -15.45
N TYR A 187 3.07 -4.30 -15.53
CA TYR A 187 4.47 -4.63 -15.65
C TYR A 187 4.66 -5.84 -16.56
N THR A 188 5.88 -6.02 -17.04
CA THR A 188 6.24 -7.16 -17.87
C THR A 188 6.56 -8.35 -16.98
N ALA A 189 5.70 -9.37 -16.99
CA ALA A 189 6.01 -10.69 -16.41
C ALA A 189 6.95 -11.47 -17.35
N ASN A 190 7.67 -12.45 -16.83
CA ASN A 190 8.56 -13.32 -17.63
C ASN A 190 9.67 -12.56 -18.40
N VAL A 191 10.17 -11.43 -17.87
CA VAL A 191 11.38 -10.78 -18.36
C VAL A 191 12.62 -11.68 -18.23
N ALA A 192 13.65 -11.41 -19.04
CA ALA A 192 14.87 -12.21 -19.06
C ALA A 192 15.56 -12.24 -17.68
N THR A 193 16.23 -13.36 -17.39
CA THR A 193 17.21 -13.43 -16.28
C THR A 193 18.19 -12.26 -16.41
N GLY A 194 18.52 -11.58 -15.31
CA GLY A 194 19.36 -10.39 -15.32
C GLY A 194 18.56 -9.08 -15.22
N SER A 195 17.27 -9.10 -15.57
CA SER A 195 16.50 -7.88 -15.75
C SER A 195 16.44 -7.02 -14.48
N ALA A 196 16.50 -5.70 -14.69
CA ALA A 196 16.21 -4.68 -13.70
C ALA A 196 14.84 -4.03 -13.96
N THR A 197 13.92 -4.74 -14.62
CA THR A 197 12.59 -4.19 -14.95
C THR A 197 11.93 -3.66 -13.68
N PRO A 198 11.62 -2.36 -13.62
CA PRO A 198 11.02 -1.76 -12.46
C PRO A 198 9.55 -2.18 -12.30
N LEU A 199 9.07 -2.18 -11.05
CA LEU A 199 7.64 -2.15 -10.72
C LEU A 199 7.29 -0.79 -10.14
N THR A 200 6.20 -0.21 -10.61
CA THR A 200 5.61 0.98 -9.99
C THR A 200 4.51 0.55 -9.02
N ILE A 201 4.59 1.08 -7.80
CA ILE A 201 3.63 0.84 -6.72
C ILE A 201 2.97 2.17 -6.37
N SER A 202 1.64 2.19 -6.36
CA SER A 202 0.85 3.32 -5.87
C SER A 202 0.22 2.93 -4.54
N VAL A 203 0.40 3.72 -3.50
CA VAL A 203 -0.11 3.49 -2.14
C VAL A 203 -1.11 4.57 -1.76
N LYS A 204 -2.20 4.16 -1.10
CA LYS A 204 -3.19 5.02 -0.45
C LYS A 204 -3.31 4.60 1.00
N LEU A 205 -2.94 5.48 1.93
CA LEU A 205 -2.88 5.18 3.36
C LEU A 205 -3.87 6.06 4.12
N LYS A 206 -4.68 5.44 4.98
CA LYS A 206 -5.57 6.18 5.87
C LYS A 206 -4.72 6.87 6.95
N PRO A 207 -4.84 8.19 7.15
CA PRO A 207 -4.18 8.87 8.26
C PRO A 207 -4.67 8.31 9.61
N LEU A 208 -3.77 8.40 10.60
CA LEU A 208 -4.05 7.99 11.99
C LEU A 208 -5.15 8.85 12.62
#